data_AF-A0A2S7BZY8-F1
#
_entry.id   AF-A0A2S7BZY8-F1
#
_cell.length_a   1.000
_cell.length_b   1.000
_cell.length_c   1.000
_cell.angle_alpha   90.00
_cell.angle_beta   90.00
_cell.angle_gamma   90.00
#
_symmetry.space_group_name_H-M   'P 1'
#
loop_
_entity.id
_entity.type
_entity.pdbx_description
1 polymer ?
#
loop_
_entity_poly.entity_id
_entity_poly.type
_entity_poly.pdbx_seq_one_letter_code
_entity_poly.pdbx_strand_id
1 'polypeptide(L)'
;HLARKGQSLRSGTIVDATLIAAPSSTKNADHARDPEMHQTRKGNQWYFGMKAHIGVDEFSGLVHHVHCTAANVADVTVTHALLHGKEDSVFGDSGYTGADKRQELRDCQAVFFIAA
;
A
#
# COMPACT_ATOMS: atom_id res chain seq x y z
N HIS A 1 9.20 12.49 22.90
CA HIS A 1 7.86 13.02 23.24
C HIS A 1 6.79 11.92 23.29
N LEU A 2 6.78 10.93 22.37
CA LEU A 2 5.81 9.83 22.34
C LEU A 2 6.02 8.70 23.37
N ALA A 3 7.27 8.33 23.66
CA ALA A 3 7.60 7.27 24.63
C ALA A 3 7.08 7.53 26.07
N ARG A 4 6.83 8.79 26.43
CA ARG A 4 6.31 9.19 27.75
C ARG A 4 4.80 8.94 27.90
N LYS A 5 4.10 8.63 26.81
CA LYS A 5 2.65 8.34 26.77
C LYS A 5 2.33 6.84 26.77
N GLY A 6 3.30 5.97 27.07
CA GLY A 6 3.10 4.51 27.06
C GLY A 6 2.99 3.90 25.65
N GLN A 7 3.18 4.70 24.60
CA GLN A 7 3.29 4.23 23.23
C GLN A 7 4.76 3.88 22.98
N SER A 8 5.12 2.61 23.20
CA SER A 8 6.29 2.05 22.53
C SER A 8 5.84 1.70 21.13
N LEU A 9 6.45 2.27 20.09
CA LEU A 9 6.38 1.70 18.75
C LEU A 9 6.99 0.29 18.88
N ARG A 10 6.14 -0.72 19.02
CA ARG A 10 6.54 -2.09 18.71
C ARG A 10 6.53 -2.13 17.19
N SER A 11 7.65 -2.51 16.61
CA SER A 11 8.06 -2.26 15.24
C SER A 11 7.26 -3.01 14.16
N GLY A 12 5.97 -3.25 14.35
CA GLY A 12 5.11 -3.92 13.38
C GLY A 12 4.38 -2.93 12.50
N THR A 13 4.34 -3.18 11.19
CA THR A 13 3.55 -2.41 10.23
C THR A 13 2.57 -3.30 9.49
N ILE A 14 1.31 -2.88 9.42
CA ILE A 14 0.28 -3.47 8.57
C ILE A 14 0.25 -2.69 7.25
N VAL A 15 0.28 -3.41 6.13
CA VAL A 15 0.16 -2.85 4.78
C VAL A 15 -1.15 -3.30 4.12
N ASP A 16 -1.86 -2.35 3.53
CA ASP A 16 -3.09 -2.61 2.78
C ASP A 16 -3.23 -1.65 1.59
N ALA A 17 -4.03 -2.03 0.60
CA ALA A 17 -4.31 -1.19 -0.57
C ALA A 17 -5.81 -1.15 -0.89
N THR A 18 -6.35 0.06 -0.98
CA THR A 18 -7.76 0.30 -1.34
C THR A 18 -7.87 0.93 -2.72
N LEU A 19 -8.79 0.40 -3.54
CA LEU A 19 -9.14 0.98 -4.83
C LEU A 19 -10.00 2.23 -4.67
N ILE A 20 -9.62 3.29 -5.38
CA ILE A 20 -10.38 4.53 -5.50
C ILE A 20 -10.81 4.65 -6.96
N ALA A 21 -12.10 4.46 -7.21
CA ALA A 21 -12.66 4.50 -8.56
C ALA A 21 -12.76 5.94 -9.07
N ALA A 22 -12.37 6.13 -10.32
CA ALA A 22 -12.50 7.37 -11.06
C ALA A 22 -13.39 7.16 -12.31
N PRO A 23 -14.06 8.21 -12.80
CA PRO A 23 -14.74 8.14 -14.09
C PRO A 23 -13.75 7.88 -15.23
N SER A 24 -14.05 6.92 -16.11
CA SER A 24 -13.23 6.63 -17.30
C SER A 24 -13.57 7.50 -18.52
N SER A 25 -14.42 8.51 -18.32
CA SER A 25 -14.94 9.40 -19.36
C SER A 25 -13.87 10.35 -19.88
N THR A 26 -13.83 10.54 -21.20
CA THR A 26 -13.03 11.57 -21.88
C THR A 26 -13.82 12.84 -22.17
N LYS A 27 -15.06 12.94 -21.67
CA LYS A 27 -15.91 14.14 -21.85
C LYS A 27 -15.51 15.25 -20.88
N ASN A 28 -14.26 15.70 -20.97
CA ASN A 28 -13.71 16.87 -20.29
C ASN A 28 -13.10 17.82 -21.34
N ALA A 29 -12.62 19.00 -20.91
CA ALA A 29 -12.08 20.01 -21.82
C ALA A 29 -10.91 19.47 -22.67
N ASP A 30 -10.08 18.62 -22.08
CA ASP A 30 -8.86 18.08 -22.70
C ASP A 30 -9.13 16.85 -23.58
N HIS A 31 -10.38 16.36 -23.64
CA HIS A 31 -10.79 15.18 -24.39
C HIS A 31 -9.96 13.92 -24.06
N ALA A 32 -9.41 13.84 -22.85
CA ALA A 32 -8.46 12.82 -22.43
C ALA A 32 -8.88 12.16 -21.11
N ARG A 33 -8.34 10.98 -20.82
CA ARG A 33 -8.45 10.40 -19.48
C ARG A 33 -7.36 10.99 -18.59
N ASP A 34 -7.60 10.97 -17.29
CA ASP A 34 -6.57 11.28 -16.31
C ASP A 34 -5.39 10.29 -16.50
N PRO A 35 -4.16 10.78 -16.77
CA PRO A 35 -3.00 9.94 -17.04
C PRO A 35 -2.52 9.17 -15.80
N GLU A 36 -2.89 9.57 -14.58
CA GLU A 36 -2.52 8.87 -13.35
C GLU A 36 -3.50 7.73 -13.02
N MET A 37 -4.59 7.61 -13.77
CA MET A 37 -5.64 6.61 -13.58
C MET A 37 -5.53 5.48 -14.60
N HIS A 38 -5.61 4.24 -14.13
CA HIS A 38 -5.61 3.07 -15.00
C HIS A 38 -6.65 2.04 -14.60
N GLN A 39 -6.93 1.11 -15.52
CA GLN A 39 -7.89 0.05 -15.28
C GLN A 39 -7.26 -1.13 -14.53
N THR A 40 -8.04 -1.73 -13.63
CA THR A 40 -7.69 -2.98 -12.95
C THR A 40 -8.92 -3.85 -12.79
N ARG A 41 -8.72 -5.13 -12.51
CA ARG A 41 -9.79 -6.10 -12.29
C ARG A 41 -9.72 -6.59 -10.86
N LYS A 42 -10.81 -6.43 -10.09
CA LYS A 42 -10.97 -7.03 -8.76
C LYS A 42 -12.13 -8.01 -8.83
N GLY A 43 -11.84 -9.31 -8.65
CA GLY A 43 -12.80 -10.38 -8.91
C GLY A 43 -13.30 -10.37 -10.36
N ASN A 44 -14.61 -10.23 -10.55
CA ASN A 44 -15.23 -10.15 -11.88
C ASN A 44 -15.56 -8.72 -12.34
N GLN A 45 -15.21 -7.70 -11.54
CA GLN A 45 -15.50 -6.31 -11.85
C GLN A 45 -14.25 -5.56 -12.32
N TRP A 46 -14.42 -4.77 -13.38
CA TRP A 46 -13.41 -3.83 -13.84
C TRP A 46 -13.60 -2.46 -13.18
N TYR A 47 -12.50 -1.86 -12.77
CA TYR A 47 -12.42 -0.52 -12.20
C TYR A 47 -11.45 0.31 -13.02
N PHE A 48 -11.72 1.61 -13.15
CA PHE A 48 -10.75 2.61 -13.63
C PHE A 48 -10.46 3.54 -12.47
N GLY A 49 -9.19 3.85 -12.20
CA GLY A 49 -8.83 4.75 -11.12
C GLY A 49 -7.44 4.48 -10.56
N MET A 50 -7.32 4.61 -9.24
CA MET A 50 -6.07 4.50 -8.49
C MET A 50 -6.19 3.53 -7.31
N LYS A 51 -5.06 3.27 -6.66
CA LYS A 51 -4.96 2.60 -5.36
C LYS A 51 -4.32 3.55 -4.35
N ALA A 52 -4.88 3.58 -3.14
CA ALA A 52 -4.23 4.13 -1.97
C ALA A 52 -3.62 2.98 -1.16
N HIS A 53 -2.31 2.93 -1.11
CA HIS A 53 -1.50 2.00 -0.34
C HIS A 53 -1.20 2.63 1.01
N ILE A 54 -1.41 1.90 2.10
CA ILE A 54 -1.39 2.46 3.45
C ILE A 54 -0.48 1.61 4.33
N GLY A 55 0.41 2.27 5.06
CA GLY A 55 1.18 1.69 6.17
C GLY A 55 0.60 2.14 7.50
N VAL A 56 0.25 1.17 8.35
CA VAL A 56 -0.38 1.38 9.66
C VAL A 56 0.50 0.75 10.74
N ASP A 57 0.76 1.48 11.82
CA ASP A 57 1.46 0.94 12.99
C ASP A 57 0.56 -0.11 13.65
N GLU A 58 1.06 -1.34 13.78
CA GLU A 58 0.29 -2.50 14.25
C GLU A 58 -0.29 -2.26 15.65
N PHE A 59 0.47 -1.60 16.53
CA PHE A 59 0.09 -1.45 17.93
C PHE A 59 -0.89 -0.31 18.17
N SER A 60 -0.62 0.86 17.60
CA SER A 60 -1.43 2.07 17.81
C SER A 60 -2.59 2.20 16.82
N GLY A 61 -2.54 1.49 15.70
CA GLY A 61 -3.49 1.63 14.60
C GLY A 61 -3.36 2.96 13.85
N LEU A 62 -2.29 3.72 14.08
CA LEU A 62 -2.07 4.99 13.42
C LEU A 62 -1.52 4.78 12.00
N VAL A 63 -2.17 5.44 11.04
CA VAL A 63 -1.63 5.55 9.68
C VAL A 63 -0.37 6.41 9.72
N HIS A 64 0.73 5.86 9.22
CA HIS A 64 2.01 6.60 9.11
C HIS A 64 2.44 6.82 7.66
N HIS A 65 1.99 6.00 6.70
CA HIS A 65 2.21 6.22 5.27
C HIS A 65 0.93 6.09 4.46
N VAL A 66 0.81 6.93 3.45
CA VAL A 66 -0.16 6.79 2.35
C VAL A 66 0.60 7.05 1.06
N HIS A 67 0.57 6.09 0.14
CA HIS A 67 1.14 6.22 -1.19
C HIS A 67 0.08 5.91 -2.23
N CYS A 68 -0.01 6.74 -3.26
CA CYS A 68 -1.04 6.65 -4.28
C CYS A 68 -0.43 6.27 -5.62
N THR A 69 -1.03 5.28 -6.29
CA THR A 69 -0.58 4.84 -7.62
C THR A 69 -1.78 4.57 -8.51
N ALA A 70 -1.56 4.47 -9.82
CA ALA A 70 -2.55 3.91 -10.74
C ALA A 70 -3.06 2.53 -10.27
N ALA A 71 -4.32 2.20 -10.56
CA ALA A 71 -4.96 1.01 -9.98
C ALA A 71 -4.41 -0.34 -10.48
N ASN A 72 -3.69 -0.34 -11.59
CA ASN A 72 -3.03 -1.51 -12.15
C ASN A 72 -1.69 -1.85 -11.49
N VAL A 73 -1.16 -0.96 -10.63
CA VAL A 73 0.08 -1.22 -9.91
C VAL A 73 -0.16 -2.33 -8.88
N ALA A 74 0.77 -3.29 -8.84
CA ALA A 74 0.72 -4.42 -7.92
C ALA A 74 1.19 -3.99 -6.52
N ASP A 75 0.46 -4.40 -5.49
CA ASP A 75 0.63 -3.92 -4.12
C ASP A 75 2.02 -4.29 -3.57
N VAL A 76 2.49 -5.50 -3.90
CA VAL A 76 3.86 -6.00 -3.64
C VAL A 76 4.98 -5.05 -4.10
N THR A 77 4.77 -4.23 -5.13
CA THR A 77 5.81 -3.31 -5.63
C THR A 77 5.91 -2.03 -4.81
N VAL A 78 4.87 -1.70 -4.06
CA VAL A 78 4.75 -0.45 -3.30
C VAL A 78 5.13 -0.63 -1.84
N THR A 79 5.22 -1.86 -1.33
CA THR A 79 5.48 -2.18 0.07
C THR A 79 6.64 -1.39 0.69
N HIS A 80 7.74 -1.20 -0.04
CA HIS A 80 8.89 -0.43 0.43
C HIS A 80 8.58 1.03 0.81
N ALA A 81 7.60 1.64 0.13
CA ALA A 81 7.17 3.02 0.39
C ALA A 81 6.22 3.13 1.59
N LEU A 82 5.78 1.99 2.15
CA LEU A 82 4.86 1.92 3.29
C LEU A 82 5.58 1.65 4.61
N LEU A 83 6.91 1.50 4.58
CA LEU A 83 7.73 1.19 5.75
C LEU A 83 8.59 2.40 6.16
N HIS A 84 8.80 2.56 7.46
CA HIS A 84 9.71 3.51 8.10
C HIS A 84 11.16 3.00 8.20
N GLY A 85 11.43 1.75 7.79
CA GLY A 85 12.77 1.14 7.71
C GLY A 85 13.32 0.68 9.07
N LYS A 86 12.46 0.51 10.07
CA LYS A 86 12.84 0.03 11.42
C LYS A 86 11.91 -1.10 11.89
N GLU A 87 11.15 -1.68 10.97
CA GLU A 87 10.16 -2.69 11.26
C GLU A 87 10.84 -4.01 11.64
N ASP A 88 10.28 -4.67 12.63
CA ASP A 88 10.61 -6.04 13.00
C ASP A 88 9.60 -7.02 12.36
N SER A 89 8.39 -6.54 12.03
CA SER A 89 7.34 -7.32 11.37
C SER A 89 6.54 -6.50 10.36
N VAL A 90 6.15 -7.13 9.25
CA VAL A 90 5.26 -6.57 8.23
C VAL A 90 4.09 -7.52 8.01
N PHE A 91 2.87 -7.03 8.11
CA PHE A 91 1.65 -7.80 7.93
C PHE A 91 0.92 -7.32 6.68
N GLY A 92 0.48 -8.24 5.82
CA GLY A 92 -0.25 -7.90 4.61
C GLY A 92 -1.16 -9.02 4.12
N ASP A 93 -2.04 -8.70 3.18
CA ASP A 93 -2.85 -9.69 2.49
C ASP A 93 -2.10 -10.37 1.33
N SER A 94 -2.75 -11.29 0.64
CA SER A 94 -2.14 -12.05 -0.46
C SER A 94 -1.67 -11.19 -1.65
N GLY A 95 -2.14 -9.93 -1.77
CA GLY A 95 -1.64 -8.96 -2.74
C GLY A 95 -0.17 -8.57 -2.53
N TYR A 96 0.37 -8.83 -1.33
CA TYR A 96 1.76 -8.58 -0.95
C TYR A 96 2.65 -9.82 -1.00
N THR A 97 2.17 -10.93 -1.54
CA THR A 97 2.95 -12.16 -1.68
C THR A 97 4.25 -11.92 -2.45
N GLY A 98 5.39 -12.22 -1.82
CA GLY A 98 6.72 -12.03 -2.39
C GLY A 98 7.33 -10.63 -2.18
N ALA A 99 6.72 -9.79 -1.33
CA ALA A 99 7.27 -8.48 -0.99
C ALA A 99 8.68 -8.57 -0.37
N ASP A 100 8.91 -9.60 0.45
CA ASP A 100 10.21 -9.92 1.07
C ASP A 100 11.33 -10.18 0.05
N LYS A 101 10.99 -10.56 -1.19
CA LYS A 101 11.95 -10.88 -2.26
C LYS A 101 12.24 -9.70 -3.17
N ARG A 102 11.59 -8.55 -2.95
CA ARG A 102 11.77 -7.35 -3.76
C ARG A 102 13.15 -6.75 -3.54
N GLN A 103 13.76 -6.24 -4.61
CA GLN A 103 15.09 -5.64 -4.55
C GLN A 103 15.11 -4.41 -3.62
N GLU A 104 14.01 -3.66 -3.58
CA GLU A 104 13.83 -2.49 -2.73
C GLU A 104 13.80 -2.85 -1.23
N LEU A 105 13.47 -4.10 -0.90
CA LEU A 105 13.33 -4.61 0.48
C LEU A 105 14.45 -5.59 0.87
N ARG A 106 15.48 -5.76 0.03
CA ARG A 106 16.58 -6.71 0.28
C ARG A 106 17.31 -6.50 1.61
N ASP A 107 17.36 -5.24 2.06
CA ASP A 107 18.07 -4.81 3.28
C ASP A 107 17.10 -4.72 4.48
N CYS A 108 15.81 -5.03 4.26
CA CYS A 108 14.79 -5.07 5.30
C CYS A 108 14.95 -6.36 6.13
N GLN A 109 15.10 -6.21 7.45
CA GLN A 109 15.25 -7.34 8.38
C GLN A 109 13.92 -7.79 9.00
N ALA A 110 12.82 -7.15 8.63
CA ALA A 110 11.49 -7.47 9.15
C ALA A 110 11.03 -8.87 8.72
N VAL A 111 10.26 -9.53 9.57
CA VAL A 111 9.56 -10.77 9.22
C VAL A 111 8.24 -10.44 8.52
N PHE A 112 8.01 -11.04 7.35
CA PHE A 112 6.78 -10.81 6.56
C PHE A 112 5.72 -11.88 6.87
N PHE A 113 4.56 -11.44 7.34
CA PHE A 113 3.37 -12.24 7.61
C PHE A 113 2.31 -11.92 6.57
N ILE A 114 2.33 -12.65 5.45
CA ILE A 114 1.40 -12.46 4.34
C ILE A 114 0.30 -13.51 4.40
N ALA A 115 -0.96 -13.07 4.37
CA ALA A 115 -2.11 -13.97 4.31
C ALA A 115 -2.14 -14.75 2.99
N ALA A 116 -2.58 -16.02 3.05
CA ALA A 116 -2.72 -16.90 1.88
C ALA A 116 -3.98 -16.59 1.06
#